data_AF-A0A2E3RJ69-F1
#
_entry.id   AF-A0A2E3RJ69-F1
#
_cell.length_a   1.000
_cell.length_b   1.000
_cell.length_c   1.000
_cell.angle_alpha   90.00
_cell.angle_beta   90.00
_cell.angle_gamma   90.00
#
_symmetry.space_group_name_H-M   'P 1'
#
loop_
_entity.id
_entity.type
_entity.pdbx_description
1 polymer ?
#
loop_
_entity_poly.entity_id
_entity_poly.type
_entity_poly.pdbx_seq_one_letter_code
_entity_poly.pdbx_strand_id
1 'polypeptide(L)'
;MRLPNFVEIARVSYRVCLALCCISASSLFSFAFAESPSRGAGVLPSEKRVGQVPLRPREILADVGIEAEQLRDIYHVESPLEETDTRTLILRLLYRLARMPQRNLEYWAQKNERPENALWNGATPIGDVFALRGVLREINAFTLNDADQMKFGKKQVFRCQLSLPSSAGTRPAILYTSTVPIRLPLDEPVDAACGALAIFAGNDDATGNPLFIADRLAWYPDSLLGDLKMDVSLLENVQNSKPLRGEEYEAFYQMLAAARRSAADELPRRAYNQLRYETGELQAALMKLENNAVPLTEDEQLEKKVLETRLDYMRKNASHPFVPLVEHPDRFNGELIMLRGTAYRIVKVRVTEPEIRKRLGINHYFQIDMRVNLEHKVKLITSRTAEGESAKIREEKIVTQHPATFCALSLPPGMPTGDHLLEPIRVAGFYFKNWQYQTAQMRDDQAAERVAPMLIGREPVWDVRKRSELEKYGGVIVGMLFLLVLAGIWGIVWWTGRSDIAFGKKIRAASVGDAPPVFDTELENIEISFPFDDGPKTPPGADRENDA
;
A
#
# COMPACT_ATOMS: atom_id res chain seq x y z
N MET A 1 63.67 -41.27 29.54
CA MET A 1 62.54 -40.34 29.36
C MET A 1 61.70 -40.81 28.19
N ARG A 2 60.49 -41.32 28.46
CA ARG A 2 59.55 -41.80 27.44
C ARG A 2 58.98 -40.60 26.68
N LEU A 3 59.15 -40.58 25.37
CA LEU A 3 58.46 -39.66 24.47
C LEU A 3 56.94 -39.91 24.55
N PRO A 4 56.09 -38.88 24.61
CA PRO A 4 54.65 -39.08 24.53
C PRO A 4 54.25 -39.49 23.12
N ASN A 5 53.30 -40.42 23.07
CA ASN A 5 52.81 -41.07 21.87
C ASN A 5 52.18 -40.06 20.89
N PHE A 6 52.77 -39.95 19.70
CA PHE A 6 52.25 -39.21 18.53
C PHE A 6 50.82 -39.63 18.11
N VAL A 7 50.31 -40.73 18.65
CA VAL A 7 48.99 -41.31 18.32
C VAL A 7 47.84 -40.55 18.98
N GLU A 8 48.04 -39.86 20.11
CA GLU A 8 46.94 -39.10 20.75
C GLU A 8 46.65 -37.76 20.07
N ILE A 9 47.68 -37.08 19.56
CA ILE A 9 47.51 -35.80 18.85
C ILE A 9 46.75 -36.01 17.54
N ALA A 10 46.98 -37.14 16.84
CA ALA A 10 46.25 -37.48 15.62
C ALA A 10 44.76 -37.81 15.86
N ARG A 11 44.39 -38.36 17.03
CA ARG A 11 42.99 -38.68 17.36
C ARG A 11 42.15 -37.44 17.69
N VAL A 12 42.75 -36.40 18.26
CA VAL A 12 42.04 -35.14 18.55
C VAL A 12 41.78 -34.36 17.26
N SER A 13 42.73 -34.32 16.32
CA SER A 13 42.54 -33.66 15.01
C SER A 13 41.50 -34.35 14.12
N TYR A 14 41.38 -35.69 14.18
CA TYR A 14 40.38 -36.43 13.40
C TYR A 14 38.94 -36.21 13.91
N ARG A 15 38.75 -36.06 15.23
CA ARG A 15 37.43 -35.78 15.82
C ARG A 15 36.94 -34.36 15.55
N VAL A 16 37.85 -33.38 15.45
CA VAL A 16 37.50 -32.00 15.07
C VAL A 16 37.17 -31.88 13.57
N CYS A 17 37.86 -32.63 12.70
CA CYS A 17 37.53 -32.67 11.26
C CYS A 17 36.19 -33.38 10.97
N LEU A 18 35.83 -34.44 11.71
CA LEU A 18 34.53 -35.11 11.51
C LEU A 18 33.35 -34.25 11.98
N ALA A 19 33.52 -33.47 13.06
CA ALA A 19 32.48 -32.55 13.54
C ALA A 19 32.22 -31.37 12.57
N LEU A 20 33.24 -30.92 11.84
CA LEU A 20 33.12 -29.86 10.82
C LEU A 20 32.54 -30.36 9.48
N CYS A 21 32.70 -31.64 9.12
CA CYS A 21 32.08 -32.21 7.92
C CYS A 21 30.58 -32.53 8.09
N CYS A 22 30.08 -32.74 9.31
CA CYS A 22 28.65 -32.97 9.53
C CYS A 22 27.79 -31.70 9.44
N ILE A 23 28.40 -30.50 9.44
CA ILE A 23 27.68 -29.22 9.32
C ILE A 23 27.45 -28.84 7.85
N SER A 24 28.16 -29.46 6.89
CA SER A 24 28.07 -29.13 5.45
C SER A 24 27.23 -30.10 4.60
N ALA A 25 26.65 -31.16 5.18
CA ALA A 25 25.88 -32.16 4.43
C ALA A 25 24.34 -31.99 4.50
N SER A 26 23.82 -31.04 5.28
CA SER A 26 22.37 -30.84 5.48
C SER A 26 21.69 -29.96 4.41
N SER A 27 22.34 -29.71 3.26
CA SER A 27 21.90 -28.72 2.25
C SER A 27 21.38 -29.31 0.94
N LEU A 28 20.96 -30.59 0.90
CA LEU A 28 20.48 -31.23 -0.33
C LEU A 28 19.27 -32.13 -0.07
N PHE A 29 18.12 -31.54 0.26
CA PHE A 29 16.81 -32.16 0.06
C PHE A 29 15.77 -31.08 -0.22
N SER A 30 15.77 -30.57 -1.46
CA SER A 30 14.63 -29.81 -1.99
C SER A 30 13.55 -30.81 -2.41
N PHE A 31 12.64 -31.11 -1.49
CA PHE A 31 11.36 -31.73 -1.83
C PHE A 31 10.56 -30.73 -2.67
N ALA A 32 10.27 -31.10 -3.91
CA ALA A 32 9.26 -30.47 -4.73
C ALA A 32 7.87 -30.84 -4.18
N PHE A 33 7.39 -30.10 -3.18
CA PHE A 33 5.98 -30.09 -2.82
C PHE A 33 5.27 -29.12 -3.75
N ALA A 34 4.42 -29.65 -4.62
CA ALA A 34 3.43 -28.87 -5.34
C ALA A 34 2.41 -28.36 -4.31
N GLU A 35 2.64 -27.17 -3.76
CA GLU A 35 1.63 -26.47 -2.98
C GLU A 35 0.44 -26.13 -3.88
N SER A 36 -0.70 -26.78 -3.58
CA SER A 36 -2.00 -26.27 -3.96
C SER A 36 -2.10 -24.83 -3.45
N PRO A 37 -2.50 -23.84 -4.28
CA PRO A 37 -2.60 -22.46 -3.83
C PRO A 37 -3.62 -22.41 -2.69
N SER A 38 -3.12 -22.23 -1.48
CA SER A 38 -3.93 -21.87 -0.34
C SER A 38 -4.68 -20.59 -0.74
N ARG A 39 -6.01 -20.62 -0.64
CA ARG A 39 -6.81 -19.40 -0.70
C ARG A 39 -6.37 -18.54 0.49
N GLY A 40 -5.38 -17.69 0.26
CA GLY A 40 -4.88 -16.77 1.27
C GLY A 40 -6.01 -15.90 1.78
N ALA A 41 -6.21 -15.90 3.10
CA ALA A 41 -7.02 -14.90 3.78
C ALA A 41 -6.48 -13.51 3.40
N GLY A 42 -7.32 -12.67 2.78
CA GLY A 42 -6.98 -11.30 2.37
C GLY A 42 -6.95 -11.01 0.87
N VAL A 43 -7.23 -11.99 -0.02
CA VAL A 43 -7.45 -11.70 -1.44
C VAL A 43 -8.82 -11.05 -1.62
N LEU A 44 -8.87 -9.89 -2.28
CA LEU A 44 -10.11 -9.14 -2.54
C LEU A 44 -11.18 -10.06 -3.17
N PRO A 45 -12.44 -10.04 -2.66
CA PRO A 45 -13.49 -10.92 -3.14
C PRO A 45 -13.96 -10.50 -4.54
N SER A 46 -13.95 -11.46 -5.48
CA SER A 46 -14.40 -11.28 -6.85
C SER A 46 -15.92 -11.40 -7.00
N GLU A 47 -16.55 -10.46 -7.68
CA GLU A 47 -18.00 -10.41 -7.90
C GLU A 47 -18.45 -11.29 -9.10
N LYS A 48 -19.70 -11.75 -9.11
CA LYS A 48 -20.22 -12.81 -10.01
C LYS A 48 -20.18 -12.46 -11.50
N ARG A 49 -20.02 -13.50 -12.34
CA ARG A 49 -20.00 -13.44 -13.82
C ARG A 49 -21.38 -13.17 -14.42
N VAL A 50 -21.45 -12.29 -15.43
CA VAL A 50 -22.54 -12.24 -16.43
C VAL A 50 -21.92 -12.03 -17.81
N GLY A 51 -22.15 -12.98 -18.73
CA GLY A 51 -21.49 -13.11 -20.03
C GLY A 51 -22.37 -12.87 -21.27
N GLN A 52 -23.45 -12.11 -21.17
CA GLN A 52 -24.27 -11.76 -22.34
C GLN A 52 -23.89 -10.39 -22.92
N VAL A 53 -23.95 -10.27 -24.25
CA VAL A 53 -23.82 -9.00 -24.97
C VAL A 53 -24.95 -8.08 -24.49
N PRO A 54 -24.65 -6.83 -24.06
CA PRO A 54 -25.70 -5.95 -23.59
C PRO A 54 -26.64 -5.58 -24.74
N LEU A 55 -27.96 -5.70 -24.50
CA LEU A 55 -29.02 -5.13 -25.35
C LEU A 55 -28.71 -3.66 -25.66
N ARG A 56 -29.27 -3.09 -26.74
CA ARG A 56 -29.06 -1.66 -27.00
C ARG A 56 -29.74 -0.84 -25.90
N PRO A 57 -29.19 0.34 -25.51
CA PRO A 57 -29.78 1.14 -24.44
C PRO A 57 -31.24 1.49 -24.73
N ARG A 58 -31.56 1.86 -25.97
CA ARG A 58 -32.94 2.10 -26.43
C ARG A 58 -33.90 0.92 -26.27
N GLU A 59 -33.42 -0.31 -26.43
CA GLU A 59 -34.25 -1.51 -26.24
C GLU A 59 -34.58 -1.69 -24.75
N ILE A 60 -33.60 -1.46 -23.88
CA ILE A 60 -33.78 -1.50 -22.42
C ILE A 60 -34.74 -0.39 -21.94
N LEU A 61 -34.68 0.78 -22.58
CA LEU A 61 -35.58 1.90 -22.28
C LEU A 61 -37.01 1.59 -22.74
N ALA A 62 -37.19 1.07 -23.96
CA ALA A 62 -38.49 0.64 -24.48
C ALA A 62 -39.14 -0.44 -23.60
N ASP A 63 -38.35 -1.43 -23.14
CA ASP A 63 -38.82 -2.50 -22.24
C ASP A 63 -39.38 -1.97 -20.90
N VAL A 64 -38.98 -0.76 -20.48
CA VAL A 64 -39.50 -0.11 -19.27
C VAL A 64 -40.53 0.99 -19.57
N GLY A 65 -41.04 1.03 -20.80
CA GLY A 65 -42.05 1.98 -21.26
C GLY A 65 -41.52 3.40 -21.41
N ILE A 66 -40.25 3.55 -21.83
CA ILE A 66 -39.65 4.82 -22.23
C ILE A 66 -39.29 4.72 -23.72
N GLU A 67 -40.23 5.14 -24.56
CA GLU A 67 -40.08 5.13 -26.00
C GLU A 67 -39.32 6.35 -26.51
N ALA A 68 -38.73 6.23 -27.71
CA ALA A 68 -38.01 7.35 -28.34
C ALA A 68 -38.90 8.58 -28.59
N GLU A 69 -40.20 8.37 -28.76
CA GLU A 69 -41.21 9.44 -28.90
C GLU A 69 -41.40 10.21 -27.59
N GLN A 70 -41.47 9.53 -26.45
CA GLN A 70 -41.54 10.19 -25.15
C GLN A 70 -40.26 10.97 -24.84
N LEU A 71 -39.11 10.45 -25.27
CA LEU A 71 -37.87 11.21 -25.19
C LEU A 71 -37.97 12.50 -26.02
N ARG A 72 -38.63 12.50 -27.19
CA ARG A 72 -38.90 13.72 -27.98
C ARG A 72 -39.72 14.78 -27.24
N ASP A 73 -40.57 14.36 -26.33
CA ASP A 73 -41.43 15.30 -25.59
C ASP A 73 -40.67 16.13 -24.55
N ILE A 74 -39.45 15.73 -24.14
CA ILE A 74 -38.61 16.50 -23.20
C ILE A 74 -38.24 17.88 -23.78
N TYR A 75 -38.28 18.05 -25.11
CA TYR A 75 -37.72 19.22 -25.81
C TYR A 75 -38.63 20.45 -25.88
N HIS A 76 -39.93 20.31 -25.62
CA HIS A 76 -40.91 21.38 -25.86
C HIS A 76 -41.10 22.35 -24.69
N VAL A 77 -40.24 22.30 -23.67
CA VAL A 77 -40.48 22.96 -22.37
C VAL A 77 -39.28 23.80 -21.99
N GLU A 78 -39.49 25.10 -21.74
CA GLU A 78 -38.42 26.02 -21.29
C GLU A 78 -37.80 25.59 -19.95
N SER A 79 -38.60 24.95 -19.09
CA SER A 79 -38.19 24.40 -17.78
C SER A 79 -38.60 22.93 -17.63
N PRO A 80 -37.85 21.96 -18.18
CA PRO A 80 -38.22 20.54 -18.16
C PRO A 80 -38.44 19.93 -16.77
N LEU A 81 -37.85 20.51 -15.72
CA LEU A 81 -38.03 20.07 -14.33
C LEU A 81 -39.23 20.72 -13.63
N GLU A 82 -39.78 21.81 -14.15
CA GLU A 82 -40.95 22.46 -13.57
C GLU A 82 -42.25 21.76 -14.02
N GLU A 83 -42.30 21.35 -15.28
CA GLU A 83 -43.42 20.58 -15.82
C GLU A 83 -43.44 19.15 -15.28
N THR A 84 -44.61 18.70 -14.80
CA THR A 84 -44.75 17.44 -14.05
C THR A 84 -44.45 16.19 -14.88
N ASP A 85 -44.91 16.14 -16.13
CA ASP A 85 -44.75 14.96 -17.00
C ASP A 85 -43.29 14.80 -17.46
N THR A 86 -42.69 15.90 -17.93
CA THR A 86 -41.27 15.95 -18.33
C THR A 86 -40.34 15.68 -17.15
N ARG A 87 -40.59 16.29 -15.97
CA ARG A 87 -39.86 15.98 -14.73
C ARG A 87 -39.93 14.49 -14.42
N THR A 88 -41.12 13.91 -14.47
CA THR A 88 -41.33 12.48 -14.18
C THR A 88 -40.53 11.60 -15.14
N LEU A 89 -40.45 11.95 -16.42
CA LEU A 89 -39.68 11.20 -17.41
C LEU A 89 -38.17 11.29 -17.15
N ILE A 90 -37.64 12.49 -16.88
CA ILE A 90 -36.22 12.68 -16.51
C ILE A 90 -35.88 11.86 -15.28
N LEU A 91 -36.72 11.90 -14.23
CA LEU A 91 -36.52 11.14 -13.00
C LEU A 91 -36.55 9.62 -13.22
N ARG A 92 -37.44 9.12 -14.09
CA ARG A 92 -37.44 7.70 -14.49
C ARG A 92 -36.14 7.32 -15.18
N LEU A 93 -35.64 8.15 -16.09
CA LEU A 93 -34.38 7.91 -16.81
C LEU A 93 -33.19 7.88 -15.85
N LEU A 94 -33.07 8.87 -14.97
CA LEU A 94 -32.05 8.93 -13.94
C LEU A 94 -32.07 7.70 -13.02
N TYR A 95 -33.26 7.30 -12.56
CA TYR A 95 -33.45 6.10 -11.73
C TYR A 95 -33.00 4.82 -12.44
N ARG A 96 -33.26 4.71 -13.75
CA ARG A 96 -32.85 3.55 -14.55
C ARG A 96 -31.35 3.54 -14.80
N LEU A 97 -30.77 4.69 -15.18
CA LEU A 97 -29.34 4.85 -15.38
C LEU A 97 -28.52 4.47 -14.15
N ALA A 98 -28.95 4.88 -12.96
CA ALA A 98 -28.31 4.55 -11.69
C ALA A 98 -28.21 3.03 -11.41
N ARG A 99 -29.00 2.21 -12.11
CA ARG A 99 -29.01 0.75 -11.97
C ARG A 99 -28.36 0.05 -13.16
N MET A 100 -27.98 0.79 -14.20
CA MET A 100 -27.26 0.23 -15.34
C MET A 100 -25.79 0.02 -14.96
N PRO A 101 -25.22 -1.17 -15.21
CA PRO A 101 -23.78 -1.37 -15.03
C PRO A 101 -22.99 -0.38 -15.89
N GLN A 102 -22.05 0.35 -15.28
CA GLN A 102 -21.24 1.37 -15.97
C GLN A 102 -20.59 0.85 -17.25
N ARG A 103 -20.15 -0.42 -17.25
CA ARG A 103 -19.58 -1.10 -18.42
C ARG A 103 -20.47 -1.08 -19.66
N ASN A 104 -21.79 -1.15 -19.47
CA ASN A 104 -22.74 -1.19 -20.56
C ASN A 104 -22.80 0.21 -21.19
N LEU A 105 -22.87 1.25 -20.35
CA LEU A 105 -22.82 2.64 -20.77
C LEU A 105 -21.53 2.94 -21.55
N GLU A 106 -20.37 2.50 -21.06
CA GLU A 106 -19.09 2.67 -21.75
C GLU A 106 -19.03 1.89 -23.07
N TYR A 107 -19.52 0.65 -23.08
CA TYR A 107 -19.57 -0.17 -24.29
C TYR A 107 -20.44 0.47 -25.38
N TRP A 108 -21.61 0.99 -25.01
CA TRP A 108 -22.48 1.70 -25.93
C TRP A 108 -21.86 3.02 -26.39
N ALA A 109 -21.26 3.78 -25.47
CA ALA A 109 -20.57 5.03 -25.79
C ALA A 109 -19.39 4.85 -26.76
N GLN A 110 -18.63 3.75 -26.65
CA GLN A 110 -17.53 3.44 -27.56
C GLN A 110 -17.99 3.09 -28.98
N LYS A 111 -19.21 2.56 -29.12
CA LYS A 111 -19.77 2.18 -30.42
C LYS A 111 -20.23 3.42 -31.21
N ASN A 112 -20.61 4.48 -30.51
CA ASN A 112 -21.02 5.73 -31.11
C ASN A 112 -19.80 6.58 -31.48
N GLU A 113 -19.88 7.29 -32.61
CA GLU A 113 -18.80 8.19 -33.05
C GLU A 113 -18.50 9.24 -31.97
N ARG A 114 -17.25 9.73 -31.98
CA ARG A 114 -16.81 10.68 -30.95
C ARG A 114 -17.70 11.94 -30.99
N PRO A 115 -18.19 12.40 -29.82
CA PRO A 115 -19.11 13.52 -29.73
C PRO A 115 -18.57 14.83 -30.31
N GLU A 116 -17.25 14.98 -30.43
CA GLU A 116 -16.59 16.13 -31.08
C GLU A 116 -16.92 16.29 -32.57
N ASN A 117 -17.31 15.19 -33.23
CA ASN A 117 -17.72 15.17 -34.65
C ASN A 117 -19.24 15.07 -34.81
N ALA A 118 -19.98 14.88 -33.72
CA ALA A 118 -21.42 14.74 -33.77
C ALA A 118 -22.07 16.10 -34.05
N LEU A 119 -22.89 16.17 -35.10
CA LEU A 119 -23.63 17.38 -35.44
C LEU A 119 -24.82 17.64 -34.51
N TRP A 120 -25.15 16.68 -33.63
CA TRP A 120 -26.30 16.70 -32.72
C TRP A 120 -27.55 17.24 -33.43
N ASN A 121 -27.93 16.59 -34.51
CA ASN A 121 -29.05 16.96 -35.36
C ASN A 121 -30.06 15.81 -35.42
N GLY A 122 -31.11 15.96 -36.24
CA GLY A 122 -32.15 14.92 -36.39
C GLY A 122 -31.66 13.54 -36.86
N ALA A 123 -30.40 13.41 -37.30
CA ALA A 123 -29.78 12.12 -37.63
C ALA A 123 -29.13 11.43 -36.43
N THR A 124 -28.94 12.13 -35.30
CA THR A 124 -28.37 11.55 -34.08
C THR A 124 -29.44 10.70 -33.37
N PRO A 125 -29.17 9.42 -33.11
CA PRO A 125 -30.17 8.53 -32.52
C PRO A 125 -30.49 8.93 -31.07
N ILE A 126 -31.74 9.34 -30.85
CA ILE A 126 -32.36 9.52 -29.53
C ILE A 126 -32.25 8.20 -28.74
N GLY A 127 -31.88 8.28 -27.46
CA GLY A 127 -31.79 7.12 -26.56
C GLY A 127 -30.46 6.36 -26.61
N ASP A 128 -29.54 6.74 -27.50
CA ASP A 128 -28.19 6.18 -27.53
C ASP A 128 -27.26 6.88 -26.53
N VAL A 129 -26.20 6.18 -26.10
CA VAL A 129 -25.27 6.65 -25.05
C VAL A 129 -24.00 7.21 -25.67
N PHE A 130 -23.51 8.34 -25.14
CA PHE A 130 -22.32 9.04 -25.60
C PHE A 130 -21.36 9.31 -24.44
N ALA A 131 -20.06 9.29 -24.71
CA ALA A 131 -19.02 9.67 -23.75
C ALA A 131 -18.69 11.16 -23.89
N LEU A 132 -19.38 11.99 -23.12
CA LEU A 132 -19.21 13.44 -23.13
C LEU A 132 -17.91 13.83 -22.42
N ARG A 133 -17.20 14.80 -23.00
CA ARG A 133 -16.08 15.51 -22.37
C ARG A 133 -16.17 16.97 -22.74
N GLY A 134 -16.09 17.84 -21.74
CA GLY A 134 -16.20 19.27 -21.94
C GLY A 134 -15.83 20.05 -20.70
N VAL A 135 -16.16 21.33 -20.73
CA VAL A 135 -15.95 22.25 -19.61
C VAL A 135 -17.30 22.56 -18.99
N LEU A 136 -17.45 22.25 -17.71
CA LEU A 136 -18.63 22.62 -16.93
C LEU A 136 -18.63 24.12 -16.68
N ARG A 137 -19.77 24.76 -16.97
CA ARG A 137 -19.99 26.21 -16.83
C ARG A 137 -20.89 26.56 -15.67
N GLU A 138 -21.86 25.72 -15.37
CA GLU A 138 -22.84 25.97 -14.33
C GLU A 138 -23.46 24.66 -13.85
N ILE A 139 -23.81 24.61 -12.57
CA ILE A 139 -24.60 23.54 -11.95
C ILE A 139 -25.76 24.18 -11.21
N ASN A 140 -27.00 23.85 -11.59
CA ASN A 140 -28.18 24.27 -10.84
C ASN A 140 -28.75 23.07 -10.09
N ALA A 141 -28.94 23.21 -8.78
CA ALA A 141 -29.55 22.18 -7.95
C ALA A 141 -31.07 22.35 -7.90
N PHE A 142 -31.81 21.29 -8.23
CA PHE A 142 -33.27 21.26 -8.20
C PHE A 142 -33.76 20.32 -7.10
N THR A 143 -34.44 20.88 -6.09
CA THR A 143 -35.02 20.09 -4.99
C THR A 143 -36.33 19.46 -5.44
N LEU A 144 -36.48 18.15 -5.23
CA LEU A 144 -37.69 17.41 -5.60
C LEU A 144 -38.79 17.57 -4.55
N ASN A 145 -40.05 17.53 -4.97
CA ASN A 145 -41.19 17.46 -4.05
C ASN A 145 -41.24 16.11 -3.32
N ASP A 146 -41.97 16.03 -2.20
CA ASP A 146 -42.01 14.82 -1.36
C ASP A 146 -42.47 13.56 -2.10
N ALA A 147 -43.41 13.70 -3.04
CA ALA A 147 -43.92 12.56 -3.82
C ALA A 147 -42.82 11.98 -4.73
N ASP A 148 -42.05 12.84 -5.41
CA ASP A 148 -40.92 12.46 -6.25
C ASP A 148 -39.76 11.91 -5.41
N GLN A 149 -39.50 12.50 -4.23
CA GLN A 149 -38.49 11.97 -3.31
C GLN A 149 -38.83 10.56 -2.83
N MET A 150 -40.08 10.31 -2.44
CA MET A 150 -40.54 8.98 -2.02
C MET A 150 -40.47 7.96 -3.16
N LYS A 151 -40.82 8.38 -4.38
CA LYS A 151 -40.87 7.51 -5.55
C LYS A 151 -39.49 7.11 -6.08
N PHE A 152 -38.56 8.07 -6.13
CA PHE A 152 -37.26 7.87 -6.78
C PHE A 152 -36.08 7.77 -5.80
N GLY A 153 -36.31 8.04 -4.51
CA GLY A 153 -35.28 7.94 -3.46
C GLY A 153 -34.17 8.98 -3.58
N LYS A 154 -34.45 10.12 -4.23
CA LYS A 154 -33.50 11.22 -4.43
C LYS A 154 -34.10 12.49 -3.85
N LYS A 155 -33.29 13.32 -3.19
CA LYS A 155 -33.71 14.62 -2.67
C LYS A 155 -33.63 15.73 -3.72
N GLN A 156 -32.65 15.60 -4.61
CA GLN A 156 -32.30 16.62 -5.59
C GLN A 156 -31.80 16.00 -6.89
N VAL A 157 -31.95 16.76 -7.97
CA VAL A 157 -31.40 16.50 -9.30
C VAL A 157 -30.64 17.73 -9.75
N PHE A 158 -29.63 17.56 -10.59
CA PHE A 158 -28.80 18.66 -11.05
C PHE A 158 -28.98 18.89 -12.55
N ARG A 159 -29.08 20.16 -12.93
CA ARG A 159 -28.96 20.61 -14.32
C ARG A 159 -27.56 21.20 -14.49
N CYS A 160 -26.77 20.61 -15.36
CA CYS A 160 -25.40 21.04 -15.64
C CYS A 160 -25.32 21.63 -17.04
N GLN A 161 -24.69 22.79 -17.18
CA GLN A 161 -24.37 23.36 -18.49
C GLN A 161 -22.92 23.04 -18.85
N LEU A 162 -22.74 22.25 -19.91
CA LEU A 162 -21.44 21.84 -20.43
C LEU A 162 -21.11 22.61 -21.71
N SER A 163 -19.85 23.01 -21.88
CA SER A 163 -19.28 23.43 -23.15
C SER A 163 -18.56 22.23 -23.78
N LEU A 164 -19.16 21.63 -24.80
CA LEU A 164 -18.58 20.50 -25.52
C LEU A 164 -17.71 20.99 -26.69
N PRO A 165 -16.57 20.33 -26.99
CA PRO A 165 -15.80 20.60 -28.20
C PRO A 165 -16.60 20.21 -29.44
N SER A 166 -16.46 20.99 -30.51
CA SER A 166 -17.10 20.82 -31.81
C SER A 166 -16.14 21.25 -32.91
N SER A 167 -16.38 20.80 -34.15
CA SER A 167 -15.60 21.22 -35.33
C SER A 167 -15.57 22.75 -35.54
N ALA A 168 -16.58 23.47 -35.05
CA ALA A 168 -16.70 24.93 -35.13
C ALA A 168 -16.26 25.67 -33.85
N GLY A 169 -15.66 24.98 -32.87
CA GLY A 169 -15.23 25.56 -31.60
C GLY A 169 -15.85 24.84 -30.40
N THR A 170 -16.65 25.55 -29.61
CA THR A 170 -17.38 24.97 -28.48
C THR A 170 -18.89 25.15 -28.66
N ARG A 171 -19.68 24.16 -28.23
CA ARG A 171 -21.14 24.21 -28.26
C ARG A 171 -21.69 23.96 -26.84
N PRO A 172 -22.69 24.74 -26.38
CA PRO A 172 -23.34 24.46 -25.11
C PRO A 172 -24.14 23.16 -25.19
N ALA A 173 -24.23 22.44 -24.08
CA ALA A 173 -25.04 21.25 -23.92
C ALA A 173 -25.65 21.25 -22.51
N ILE A 174 -26.87 20.74 -22.40
CA ILE A 174 -27.57 20.59 -21.12
C ILE A 174 -27.43 19.13 -20.68
N LEU A 175 -27.03 18.91 -19.44
CA LEU A 175 -26.92 17.58 -18.85
C LEU A 175 -27.72 17.52 -17.55
N TYR A 176 -28.69 16.62 -17.48
CA TYR A 176 -29.34 16.26 -16.21
C TYR A 176 -28.62 15.09 -15.57
N THR A 177 -28.32 15.20 -14.27
CA THR A 177 -27.59 14.18 -13.51
C THR A 177 -28.13 13.99 -12.09
N SER A 178 -27.99 12.76 -11.57
CA SER A 178 -28.38 12.45 -10.18
C SER A 178 -27.33 12.86 -9.16
N THR A 179 -26.06 12.89 -9.57
CA THR A 179 -24.94 13.21 -8.70
C THR A 179 -23.93 14.10 -9.41
N VAL A 180 -23.44 15.10 -8.68
CA VAL A 180 -22.32 15.96 -9.06
C VAL A 180 -21.21 15.84 -8.01
N PRO A 181 -19.94 16.07 -8.38
CA PRO A 181 -18.84 16.09 -7.43
C PRO A 181 -19.07 17.12 -6.31
N ILE A 182 -18.86 16.72 -5.06
CA ILE A 182 -19.10 17.55 -3.87
C ILE A 182 -18.21 18.81 -3.86
N ARG A 183 -17.04 18.76 -4.49
CA ARG A 183 -16.09 19.88 -4.52
C ARG A 183 -16.41 20.96 -5.56
N LEU A 184 -17.39 20.74 -6.44
CA LEU A 184 -17.81 21.75 -7.42
C LEU A 184 -18.88 22.66 -6.81
N PRO A 185 -18.78 23.99 -6.97
CA PRO A 185 -19.78 24.90 -6.43
C PRO A 185 -21.10 24.75 -7.17
N LEU A 186 -22.19 24.92 -6.42
CA LEU A 186 -23.57 24.90 -6.94
C LEU A 186 -24.04 26.33 -7.11
N ASP A 187 -24.84 26.56 -8.15
CA ASP A 187 -25.50 27.84 -8.46
C ASP A 187 -24.51 29.02 -8.68
N GLU A 188 -23.26 28.70 -9.01
CA GLU A 188 -22.19 29.64 -9.33
C GLU A 188 -21.52 29.25 -10.66
N PRO A 189 -20.94 30.22 -11.40
CA PRO A 189 -20.14 29.92 -12.57
C PRO A 189 -18.94 29.02 -12.23
N VAL A 190 -18.72 27.99 -13.04
CA VAL A 190 -17.64 27.02 -12.91
C VAL A 190 -16.79 27.01 -14.17
N ASP A 191 -15.51 26.69 -14.03
CA ASP A 191 -14.61 26.39 -15.17
C ASP A 191 -13.85 25.10 -14.85
N ALA A 192 -14.56 23.96 -14.93
CA ALA A 192 -14.01 22.67 -14.54
C ALA A 192 -14.12 21.65 -15.68
N ALA A 193 -13.02 20.98 -16.02
CA ALA A 193 -13.05 19.89 -16.97
C ALA A 193 -13.86 18.72 -16.41
N CYS A 194 -14.94 18.35 -17.10
CA CYS A 194 -15.89 17.34 -16.68
C CYS A 194 -16.27 16.43 -17.85
N GLY A 195 -16.97 15.34 -17.54
CA GLY A 195 -17.52 14.44 -18.54
C GLY A 195 -18.66 13.60 -17.99
N ALA A 196 -19.30 12.85 -18.87
CA ALA A 196 -20.38 11.96 -18.47
C ALA A 196 -20.57 10.85 -19.50
N LEU A 197 -21.06 9.70 -19.04
CA LEU A 197 -21.65 8.70 -19.93
C LEU A 197 -23.15 8.96 -19.94
N ALA A 198 -23.64 9.55 -21.01
CA ALA A 198 -24.96 10.15 -21.03
C ALA A 198 -25.80 9.66 -22.20
N ILE A 199 -27.09 9.44 -21.95
CA ILE A 199 -28.08 9.19 -23.00
C ILE A 199 -28.35 10.53 -23.70
N PHE A 200 -28.22 10.56 -25.02
CA PHE A 200 -28.71 11.67 -25.83
C PHE A 200 -30.22 11.63 -25.84
N ALA A 201 -30.82 12.69 -25.32
CA ALA A 201 -32.25 12.81 -25.28
C ALA A 201 -32.71 13.53 -26.56
N GLY A 202 -32.07 14.62 -26.98
CA GLY A 202 -32.48 15.42 -28.14
C GLY A 202 -31.87 16.81 -28.08
N ASN A 203 -32.50 17.80 -28.71
CA ASN A 203 -32.04 19.19 -28.67
C ASN A 203 -33.13 20.08 -28.07
N ASP A 204 -32.73 21.07 -27.27
CA ASP A 204 -33.61 22.14 -26.80
C ASP A 204 -34.09 22.99 -27.99
N ASP A 205 -35.40 23.18 -28.13
CA ASP A 205 -36.01 23.92 -29.25
C ASP A 205 -35.65 25.42 -29.21
N ALA A 206 -35.52 26.00 -28.01
CA ALA A 206 -35.27 27.43 -27.86
C ALA A 206 -33.82 27.81 -28.22
N THR A 207 -32.86 26.97 -27.81
CA THR A 207 -31.42 27.27 -27.97
C THR A 207 -30.73 26.40 -29.01
N GLY A 208 -31.36 25.31 -29.46
CA GLY A 208 -30.75 24.29 -30.29
C GLY A 208 -29.68 23.46 -29.57
N ASN A 209 -29.53 23.57 -28.24
CA ASN A 209 -28.47 22.88 -27.50
C ASN A 209 -28.82 21.40 -27.26
N PRO A 210 -27.88 20.45 -27.45
CA PRO A 210 -28.14 19.05 -27.15
C PRO A 210 -28.37 18.83 -25.65
N LEU A 211 -29.36 17.98 -25.36
CA LEU A 211 -29.81 17.59 -24.03
C LEU A 211 -29.41 16.14 -23.77
N PHE A 212 -28.81 15.94 -22.61
CA PHE A 212 -28.29 14.66 -22.17
C PHE A 212 -28.77 14.32 -20.76
N ILE A 213 -28.82 13.02 -20.47
CA ILE A 213 -29.16 12.51 -19.14
C ILE A 213 -28.10 11.48 -18.74
N ALA A 214 -27.46 11.67 -17.59
CA ALA A 214 -26.46 10.76 -17.04
C ALA A 214 -26.76 10.42 -15.59
N ASP A 215 -26.26 9.29 -15.10
CA ASP A 215 -26.32 8.98 -13.67
C ASP A 215 -25.47 9.97 -12.85
N ARG A 216 -24.24 10.21 -13.33
CA ARG A 216 -23.24 11.01 -12.63
C ARG A 216 -22.41 11.89 -13.56
N LEU A 217 -21.96 13.02 -13.02
CA LEU A 217 -20.97 13.90 -13.62
C LEU A 217 -19.56 13.48 -13.16
N ALA A 218 -18.69 13.14 -14.10
CA ALA A 218 -17.28 12.86 -13.86
C ALA A 218 -16.47 14.17 -13.83
N TRP A 219 -15.46 14.24 -12.95
CA TRP A 219 -14.63 15.43 -12.75
C TRP A 219 -13.15 15.15 -12.95
N TYR A 220 -12.50 16.00 -13.73
CA TYR A 220 -11.09 15.93 -14.10
C TYR A 220 -10.42 17.25 -13.70
N PRO A 221 -10.12 17.48 -12.41
CA PRO A 221 -9.47 18.70 -11.96
C PRO A 221 -8.10 18.90 -12.59
N ASP A 222 -7.56 20.11 -12.50
CA ASP A 222 -6.16 20.41 -12.83
C ASP A 222 -5.22 19.80 -11.76
N SER A 223 -5.12 18.48 -11.81
CA SER A 223 -4.30 17.65 -10.93
C SER A 223 -3.72 16.50 -11.74
N LEU A 224 -2.70 15.83 -11.21
CA LEU A 224 -2.08 14.71 -11.91
C LEU A 224 -3.10 13.58 -12.23
N LEU A 225 -4.06 13.32 -11.35
CA LEU A 225 -5.11 12.32 -11.63
C LEU A 225 -6.07 12.78 -12.74
N GLY A 226 -6.46 14.06 -12.75
CA GLY A 226 -7.29 14.63 -13.81
C GLY A 226 -6.59 14.67 -15.17
N ASP A 227 -5.29 15.01 -15.19
CA ASP A 227 -4.42 14.92 -16.37
C ASP A 227 -4.37 13.49 -16.93
N LEU A 228 -4.22 12.52 -16.03
CA LEU A 228 -4.29 11.10 -16.31
C LEU A 228 -5.72 10.64 -16.61
N LYS A 229 -6.69 11.53 -16.81
CA LYS A 229 -8.08 11.23 -17.19
C LYS A 229 -8.79 10.29 -16.21
N MET A 230 -8.42 10.32 -14.94
CA MET A 230 -9.17 9.69 -13.87
C MET A 230 -10.31 10.61 -13.44
N ASP A 231 -11.50 10.05 -13.31
CA ASP A 231 -12.60 10.74 -12.67
C ASP A 231 -12.37 10.77 -11.15
N VAL A 232 -12.02 11.95 -10.64
CA VAL A 232 -11.65 12.16 -9.23
C VAL A 232 -12.86 12.10 -8.30
N SER A 233 -14.08 12.35 -8.82
CA SER A 233 -15.30 12.28 -8.02
C SER A 233 -15.61 10.84 -7.53
N LEU A 234 -14.99 9.82 -8.14
CA LEU A 234 -15.05 8.44 -7.63
C LEU A 234 -14.44 8.29 -6.23
N LEU A 235 -13.54 9.19 -5.83
CA LEU A 235 -12.88 9.16 -4.52
C LEU A 235 -13.75 9.67 -3.38
N GLU A 236 -14.88 10.32 -3.69
CA GLU A 236 -15.81 10.85 -2.68
C GLU A 236 -16.54 9.74 -1.92
N ASN A 237 -16.69 8.55 -2.54
CA ASN A 237 -17.32 7.38 -1.94
C ASN A 237 -16.33 6.46 -1.20
N VAL A 238 -15.03 6.80 -1.19
CA VAL A 238 -14.00 5.96 -0.57
C VAL A 238 -14.03 6.11 0.95
N GLN A 239 -14.19 4.99 1.65
CA GLN A 239 -14.39 4.95 3.10
C GLN A 239 -13.14 4.48 3.83
N ASN A 240 -12.56 5.32 4.67
CA ASN A 240 -11.42 4.95 5.50
C ASN A 240 -11.77 3.93 6.59
N SER A 241 -10.77 3.15 7.00
CA SER A 241 -10.85 2.14 8.06
C SER A 241 -11.88 1.03 7.81
N LYS A 242 -12.23 0.79 6.55
CA LYS A 242 -13.08 -0.32 6.11
C LYS A 242 -12.34 -1.19 5.09
N PRO A 243 -12.70 -2.48 4.96
CA PRO A 243 -12.21 -3.31 3.87
C PRO A 243 -12.64 -2.71 2.54
N LEU A 244 -11.95 -3.05 1.45
CA LEU A 244 -12.34 -2.61 0.12
C LEU A 244 -13.70 -3.24 -0.24
N ARG A 245 -14.69 -2.41 -0.57
CA ARG A 245 -16.05 -2.84 -0.93
C ARG A 245 -16.33 -2.65 -2.43
N GLY A 246 -17.40 -3.28 -2.92
CA GLY A 246 -17.81 -3.21 -4.33
C GLY A 246 -17.93 -1.79 -4.88
N GLU A 247 -18.48 -0.87 -4.09
CA GLU A 247 -18.62 0.55 -4.46
C GLU A 247 -17.28 1.26 -4.71
N GLU A 248 -16.19 0.78 -4.09
CA GLU A 248 -14.86 1.37 -4.20
C GLU A 248 -14.01 0.73 -5.31
N TYR A 249 -14.44 -0.41 -5.86
CA TYR A 249 -13.69 -1.15 -6.88
C TYR A 249 -13.50 -0.33 -8.15
N GLU A 250 -14.52 0.42 -8.57
CA GLU A 250 -14.40 1.29 -9.74
C GLU A 250 -13.31 2.36 -9.52
N ALA A 251 -13.33 3.04 -8.37
CA ALA A 251 -12.33 4.03 -8.00
C ALA A 251 -10.91 3.43 -7.97
N PHE A 252 -10.78 2.26 -7.34
CA PHE A 252 -9.53 1.51 -7.23
C PHE A 252 -8.94 1.15 -8.60
N TYR A 253 -9.74 0.53 -9.47
CA TYR A 253 -9.27 0.10 -10.78
C TYR A 253 -9.07 1.28 -11.75
N GLN A 254 -9.86 2.34 -11.67
CA GLN A 254 -9.63 3.58 -12.43
C GLN A 254 -8.32 4.25 -12.01
N MET A 255 -7.98 4.23 -10.72
CA MET A 255 -6.70 4.74 -10.21
C MET A 255 -5.52 3.89 -10.70
N LEU A 256 -5.64 2.56 -10.70
CA LEU A 256 -4.66 1.69 -11.35
C LEU A 256 -4.53 1.99 -12.85
N ALA A 257 -5.65 2.18 -13.55
CA ALA A 257 -5.63 2.53 -14.97
C ALA A 257 -4.98 3.90 -15.22
N ALA A 258 -5.17 4.87 -14.32
CA ALA A 258 -4.51 6.16 -14.35
C ALA A 258 -2.99 6.02 -14.15
N ALA A 259 -2.56 5.25 -13.14
CA ALA A 259 -1.15 4.94 -12.93
C ALA A 259 -0.52 4.25 -14.17
N ARG A 260 -1.26 3.39 -14.88
CA ARG A 260 -0.80 2.77 -16.13
C ARG A 260 -0.56 3.77 -17.25
N ARG A 261 -1.33 4.86 -17.29
CA ARG A 261 -1.19 5.92 -18.32
C ARG A 261 0.02 6.81 -18.08
N SER A 262 0.56 6.85 -16.86
CA SER A 262 1.82 7.54 -16.56
C SER A 262 3.04 6.77 -17.09
N ALA A 263 4.12 7.50 -17.42
CA ALA A 263 5.40 6.88 -17.74
C ALA A 263 6.04 6.23 -16.48
N ALA A 264 6.96 5.26 -16.68
CA ALA A 264 7.51 4.45 -15.60
C ALA A 264 8.19 5.27 -14.47
N ASP A 265 8.86 6.36 -14.84
CA ASP A 265 9.59 7.25 -13.94
C ASP A 265 8.83 8.54 -13.60
N GLU A 266 7.65 8.75 -14.19
CA GLU A 266 6.92 10.00 -14.04
C GLU A 266 6.38 10.20 -12.62
N LEU A 267 5.72 9.20 -12.05
CA LEU A 267 5.16 9.31 -10.69
C LEU A 267 6.27 9.52 -9.65
N PRO A 268 7.37 8.73 -9.63
CA PRO A 268 8.49 9.02 -8.73
C PRO A 268 9.08 10.41 -8.92
N ARG A 269 9.29 10.85 -10.17
CA ARG A 269 9.87 12.17 -10.46
C ARG A 269 8.95 13.30 -9.99
N ARG A 270 7.64 13.24 -10.28
CA ARG A 270 6.67 14.25 -9.84
C ARG A 270 6.54 14.26 -8.31
N ALA A 271 6.45 13.10 -7.68
CA ALA A 271 6.35 13.01 -6.22
C ALA A 271 7.60 13.57 -5.53
N TYR A 272 8.80 13.36 -6.11
CA TYR A 272 10.04 13.94 -5.61
C TYR A 272 10.07 15.46 -5.76
N ASN A 273 9.61 15.99 -6.89
CA ASN A 273 9.53 17.43 -7.11
C ASN A 273 8.53 18.09 -6.15
N GLN A 274 7.37 17.46 -5.94
CA GLN A 274 6.38 17.91 -4.95
C GLN A 274 6.97 17.92 -3.54
N LEU A 275 7.63 16.82 -3.13
CA LEU A 275 8.31 16.73 -1.85
C LEU A 275 9.33 17.87 -1.67
N ARG A 276 10.09 18.20 -2.72
CA ARG A 276 11.07 19.29 -2.69
C ARG A 276 10.41 20.65 -2.52
N TYR A 277 9.27 20.88 -3.18
CA TYR A 277 8.49 22.09 -3.02
C TYR A 277 7.94 22.23 -1.58
N GLU A 278 7.28 21.20 -1.07
CA GLU A 278 6.75 21.16 0.30
C GLU A 278 7.85 21.33 1.37
N THR A 279 9.02 20.74 1.15
CA THR A 279 10.20 20.93 2.01
C THR A 279 10.61 22.41 2.06
N GLY A 280 10.53 23.11 0.93
CA GLY A 280 10.79 24.55 0.85
C GLY A 280 9.75 25.38 1.61
N GLU A 281 8.47 25.02 1.50
CA GLU A 281 7.38 25.68 2.24
C GLU A 281 7.52 25.49 3.76
N LEU A 282 7.82 24.27 4.20
CA LEU A 282 8.07 23.98 5.62
C LEU A 282 9.27 24.77 6.16
N GLN A 283 10.34 24.88 5.37
CA GLN A 283 11.51 25.68 5.73
C GLN A 283 11.17 27.17 5.83
N ALA A 284 10.34 27.69 4.91
CA ALA A 284 9.88 29.07 4.97
C ALA A 284 8.97 29.33 6.18
N ALA A 285 8.08 28.39 6.52
CA ALA A 285 7.26 28.46 7.72
C ALA A 285 8.11 28.47 8.99
N LEU A 286 9.13 27.61 9.07
CA LEU A 286 10.07 27.58 10.18
C LEU A 286 10.82 28.92 10.33
N MET A 287 11.31 29.49 9.23
CA MET A 287 11.98 30.79 9.24
C MET A 287 11.05 31.93 9.71
N LYS A 288 9.74 31.87 9.39
CA LYS A 288 8.78 32.86 9.89
C LYS A 288 8.65 32.80 11.42
N LEU A 289 8.56 31.60 11.98
CA LEU A 289 8.53 31.43 13.45
C LEU A 289 9.84 31.90 14.10
N GLU A 290 10.99 31.65 13.46
CA GLU A 290 12.30 32.07 13.99
C GLU A 290 12.52 33.59 13.94
N ASN A 291 11.95 34.26 12.94
CA ASN A 291 12.08 35.71 12.76
C ASN A 291 11.10 36.52 13.60
N ASN A 292 10.16 35.89 14.30
CA ASN A 292 9.29 36.59 15.24
C ASN A 292 10.14 37.12 16.41
N ALA A 293 10.26 38.44 16.51
CA ALA A 293 11.10 39.13 17.50
C ALA A 293 10.61 39.04 18.95
N VAL A 294 9.61 38.21 19.22
CA VAL A 294 8.94 38.02 20.52
C VAL A 294 9.18 36.58 20.99
N PRO A 295 9.33 36.32 22.29
CA PRO A 295 9.39 34.95 22.80
C PRO A 295 8.18 34.14 22.32
N LEU A 296 8.45 32.99 21.68
CA LEU A 296 7.41 32.08 21.22
C LEU A 296 6.58 31.56 22.39
N THR A 297 5.27 31.53 22.20
CA THR A 297 4.33 30.85 23.09
C THR A 297 4.62 29.34 23.15
N GLU A 298 4.14 28.62 24.17
CA GLU A 298 4.35 27.17 24.28
C GLU A 298 3.80 26.42 23.05
N ASP A 299 2.65 26.85 22.53
CA ASP A 299 2.04 26.28 21.33
C ASP A 299 2.90 26.50 20.08
N GLU A 300 3.45 27.71 19.89
CA GLU A 300 4.37 28.00 18.77
C GLU A 300 5.71 27.23 18.91
N GLN A 301 6.18 27.01 20.14
CA GLN A 301 7.37 26.17 20.37
C GLN A 301 7.09 24.70 20.00
N LEU A 302 5.91 24.20 20.33
CA LEU A 302 5.48 22.86 19.94
C LEU A 302 5.36 22.76 18.40
N GLU A 303 4.71 23.74 17.76
CA GLU A 303 4.59 23.82 16.31
C GLU A 303 5.96 23.85 15.63
N LYS A 304 6.86 24.71 16.11
CA LYS A 304 8.25 24.79 15.63
C LYS A 304 8.91 23.40 15.67
N LYS A 305 8.83 22.70 16.80
CA LYS A 305 9.42 21.37 16.98
C LYS A 305 8.81 20.32 16.06
N VAL A 306 7.50 20.37 15.81
CA VAL A 306 6.81 19.49 14.86
C VAL A 306 7.31 19.75 13.44
N LEU A 307 7.42 21.02 13.03
CA LEU A 307 7.94 21.41 11.72
C LEU A 307 9.39 20.97 11.52
N GLU A 308 10.27 21.16 12.51
CA GLU A 308 11.66 20.72 12.47
C GLU A 308 11.76 19.20 12.30
N THR A 309 11.00 18.44 13.08
CA THR A 309 10.98 16.98 13.02
C THR A 309 10.52 16.48 11.65
N ARG A 310 9.45 17.10 11.12
CA ARG A 310 8.92 16.79 9.79
C ARG A 310 9.92 17.10 8.68
N LEU A 311 10.57 18.26 8.74
CA LEU A 311 11.56 18.70 7.76
C LEU A 311 12.80 17.78 7.77
N ASP A 312 13.30 17.44 8.95
CA ASP A 312 14.42 16.51 9.12
C ASP A 312 14.09 15.13 8.54
N TYR A 313 12.88 14.62 8.82
CA TYR A 313 12.42 13.35 8.26
C TYR A 313 12.34 13.38 6.73
N MET A 314 11.73 14.40 6.14
CA MET A 314 11.60 14.53 4.68
C MET A 314 12.97 14.60 4.00
N ARG A 315 13.93 15.35 4.58
CA ARG A 315 15.31 15.45 4.07
C ARG A 315 16.06 14.13 4.15
N LYS A 316 15.96 13.40 5.27
CA LYS A 316 16.68 12.13 5.49
C LYS A 316 16.13 10.98 4.65
N ASN A 317 14.81 10.89 4.52
CA ASN A 317 14.16 9.73 3.90
C ASN A 317 13.77 9.97 2.44
N ALA A 318 13.76 11.22 1.97
CA ALA A 318 13.20 11.61 0.68
C ALA A 318 11.79 11.03 0.48
N SER A 319 10.95 11.16 1.53
CA SER A 319 9.59 10.62 1.58
C SER A 319 8.67 11.57 2.33
N HIS A 320 7.37 11.48 2.03
CA HIS A 320 6.35 12.22 2.75
C HIS A 320 6.21 11.67 4.18
N PRO A 321 5.86 12.55 5.13
CA PRO A 321 5.44 12.20 6.49
C PRO A 321 4.38 11.10 6.49
N PHE A 322 4.59 10.07 7.29
CA PHE A 322 3.68 8.93 7.35
C PHE A 322 2.51 9.18 8.31
N VAL A 323 2.77 9.86 9.43
CA VAL A 323 1.77 10.04 10.50
C VAL A 323 0.51 10.78 10.00
N PRO A 324 0.61 11.86 9.22
CA PRO A 324 -0.57 12.55 8.69
C PRO A 324 -1.48 11.67 7.84
N LEU A 325 -0.91 10.68 7.12
CA LEU A 325 -1.68 9.74 6.29
C LEU A 325 -2.57 8.82 7.13
N VAL A 326 -2.19 8.59 8.39
CA VAL A 326 -2.96 7.77 9.33
C VAL A 326 -4.01 8.60 10.06
N GLU A 327 -3.64 9.81 10.51
CA GLU A 327 -4.48 10.67 11.33
C GLU A 327 -5.55 11.44 10.54
N HIS A 328 -5.23 11.86 9.31
CA HIS A 328 -6.11 12.69 8.46
C HIS A 328 -6.22 12.14 7.03
N PRO A 329 -6.66 10.88 6.87
CA PRO A 329 -6.61 10.18 5.59
C PRO A 329 -7.45 10.85 4.49
N ASP A 330 -8.59 11.45 4.87
CA ASP A 330 -9.52 12.17 4.00
C ASP A 330 -8.89 13.33 3.23
N ARG A 331 -7.82 13.93 3.76
CA ARG A 331 -7.09 15.03 3.12
C ARG A 331 -6.17 14.57 1.98
N PHE A 332 -5.85 13.28 1.93
CA PHE A 332 -4.86 12.74 1.00
C PHE A 332 -5.47 11.91 -0.13
N ASN A 333 -6.80 11.70 -0.16
CA ASN A 333 -7.44 10.91 -1.22
C ASN A 333 -7.10 11.47 -2.62
N GLY A 334 -6.35 10.67 -3.39
CA GLY A 334 -5.89 11.00 -4.74
C GLY A 334 -4.59 11.81 -4.79
N GLU A 335 -4.01 12.21 -3.65
CA GLU A 335 -2.74 12.93 -3.59
C GLU A 335 -1.58 12.01 -3.93
N LEU A 336 -0.59 12.55 -4.64
CA LEU A 336 0.60 11.80 -5.02
C LEU A 336 1.59 11.74 -3.85
N ILE A 337 1.73 10.57 -3.25
CA ILE A 337 2.57 10.35 -2.08
C ILE A 337 3.78 9.48 -2.44
N MET A 338 4.95 9.88 -1.94
CA MET A 338 6.18 9.09 -1.96
C MET A 338 6.50 8.54 -0.58
N LEU A 339 6.62 7.21 -0.45
CA LEU A 339 7.04 6.54 0.79
C LEU A 339 8.30 5.70 0.57
N ARG A 340 9.09 5.54 1.62
CA ARG A 340 10.26 4.66 1.66
C ARG A 340 10.11 3.64 2.77
N GLY A 341 10.42 2.39 2.48
CA GLY A 341 10.29 1.32 3.46
C GLY A 341 10.89 0.01 3.02
N THR A 342 10.53 -1.06 3.72
CA THR A 342 10.98 -2.43 3.42
C THR A 342 9.76 -3.30 3.10
N ALA A 343 9.71 -3.83 1.88
CA ALA A 343 8.72 -4.81 1.48
C ALA A 343 8.98 -6.13 2.19
N TYR A 344 7.94 -6.67 2.83
CA TYR A 344 8.00 -7.97 3.51
C TYR A 344 7.09 -9.02 2.89
N ARG A 345 6.20 -8.60 1.99
CA ARG A 345 5.31 -9.48 1.23
C ARG A 345 4.95 -8.87 -0.10
N ILE A 346 5.02 -9.65 -1.17
CA ILE A 346 4.63 -9.25 -2.52
C ILE A 346 3.80 -10.36 -3.14
N VAL A 347 2.52 -10.09 -3.39
CA VAL A 347 1.57 -11.06 -3.93
C VAL A 347 1.02 -10.56 -5.25
N LYS A 348 1.01 -11.44 -6.27
CA LYS A 348 0.37 -11.18 -7.55
C LYS A 348 -1.13 -11.48 -7.44
N VAL A 349 -1.96 -10.46 -7.50
CA VAL A 349 -3.42 -10.58 -7.49
C VAL A 349 -3.94 -10.57 -8.92
N ARG A 350 -4.59 -11.67 -9.33
CA ARG A 350 -5.23 -11.75 -10.65
C ARG A 350 -6.58 -11.04 -10.60
N VAL A 351 -6.83 -10.17 -11.57
CA VAL A 351 -8.15 -9.58 -11.77
C VAL A 351 -9.03 -10.64 -12.43
N THR A 352 -10.11 -11.04 -11.77
CA THR A 352 -10.97 -12.13 -12.25
C THR A 352 -12.13 -11.61 -13.08
N GLU A 353 -12.46 -10.34 -12.89
CA GLU A 353 -13.54 -9.60 -13.51
C GLU A 353 -13.21 -9.40 -15.01
N PRO A 354 -13.87 -10.13 -15.92
CA PRO A 354 -13.54 -10.05 -17.34
C PRO A 354 -13.76 -8.63 -17.90
N GLU A 355 -14.68 -7.89 -17.30
CA GLU A 355 -14.97 -6.50 -17.61
C GLU A 355 -13.76 -5.60 -17.34
N ILE A 356 -13.21 -5.59 -16.11
CA ILE A 356 -12.06 -4.76 -15.75
C ILE A 356 -10.87 -5.07 -16.67
N ARG A 357 -10.64 -6.36 -16.96
CA ARG A 357 -9.58 -6.78 -17.88
C ARG A 357 -9.79 -6.24 -19.29
N LYS A 358 -11.01 -6.33 -19.84
CA LYS A 358 -11.29 -5.88 -21.21
C LYS A 358 -11.26 -4.35 -21.31
N ARG A 359 -11.88 -3.66 -20.34
CA ARG A 359 -12.06 -2.22 -20.34
C ARG A 359 -10.78 -1.47 -19.98
N LEU A 360 -10.18 -1.84 -18.86
CA LEU A 360 -9.02 -1.14 -18.32
C LEU A 360 -7.71 -1.82 -18.71
N GLY A 361 -7.75 -3.01 -19.32
CA GLY A 361 -6.54 -3.76 -19.71
C GLY A 361 -5.69 -4.19 -18.52
N ILE A 362 -6.29 -4.34 -17.34
CA ILE A 362 -5.62 -4.75 -16.10
C ILE A 362 -5.95 -6.21 -15.85
N ASN A 363 -4.99 -7.10 -16.10
CA ASN A 363 -5.15 -8.55 -15.90
C ASN A 363 -4.74 -9.01 -14.50
N HIS A 364 -3.86 -8.24 -13.88
CA HIS A 364 -3.35 -8.47 -12.54
C HIS A 364 -2.78 -7.17 -12.02
N TYR A 365 -2.52 -7.14 -10.72
CA TYR A 365 -1.68 -6.15 -10.06
C TYR A 365 -0.88 -6.88 -8.96
N PHE A 366 0.10 -6.19 -8.38
CA PHE A 366 0.89 -6.68 -7.26
C PHE A 366 0.47 -5.91 -6.00
N GLN A 367 0.12 -6.64 -4.96
CA GLN A 367 -0.02 -6.09 -3.63
C GLN A 367 1.32 -6.23 -2.91
N ILE A 368 1.89 -5.10 -2.52
CA ILE A 368 3.17 -5.02 -1.82
C ILE A 368 2.89 -4.52 -0.42
N ASP A 369 3.03 -5.39 0.57
CA ASP A 369 2.97 -4.98 1.97
C ASP A 369 4.37 -4.61 2.44
N MET A 370 4.50 -3.40 2.97
CA MET A 370 5.77 -2.81 3.37
C MET A 370 5.71 -2.20 4.77
N ARG A 371 6.86 -2.08 5.42
CA ARG A 371 7.04 -1.34 6.67
C ARG A 371 7.71 -0.01 6.38
N VAL A 372 7.06 1.08 6.78
CA VAL A 372 7.53 2.46 6.63
C VAL A 372 8.06 2.94 7.96
N ASN A 373 9.20 3.62 7.97
CA ASN A 373 9.75 4.21 9.18
C ASN A 373 8.92 5.44 9.59
N LEU A 374 8.65 5.60 10.87
CA LEU A 374 7.92 6.76 11.40
C LEU A 374 8.86 7.94 11.66
N GLU A 375 8.33 9.16 11.56
CA GLU A 375 9.04 10.41 11.86
C GLU A 375 9.52 10.48 13.31
N HIS A 376 8.69 9.97 14.22
CA HIS A 376 8.96 9.92 15.65
C HIS A 376 8.49 8.59 16.22
N LYS A 377 9.03 8.26 17.39
CA LYS A 377 8.63 7.08 18.17
C LYS A 377 7.18 7.27 18.63
N VAL A 378 6.24 6.56 18.00
CA VAL A 378 4.83 6.58 18.41
C VAL A 378 4.63 5.56 19.52
N LYS A 379 4.03 5.99 20.63
CA LYS A 379 3.56 5.09 21.69
C LYS A 379 2.20 4.53 21.30
N LEU A 380 2.15 3.27 20.88
CA LEU A 380 0.87 2.57 20.74
C LEU A 380 0.45 2.05 22.12
N ILE A 381 -0.73 2.47 22.56
CA ILE A 381 -1.39 1.92 23.75
C ILE A 381 -2.30 0.80 23.25
N THR A 382 -1.89 -0.45 23.41
CA THR A 382 -2.77 -1.60 23.18
C THR A 382 -3.39 -2.00 24.51
N SER A 383 -4.72 -2.04 24.58
CA SER A 383 -5.42 -2.68 25.69
C SER A 383 -5.65 -4.14 25.35
N ARG A 384 -5.04 -5.05 26.10
CA ARG A 384 -5.37 -6.48 26.03
C ARG A 384 -6.32 -6.82 27.17
N THR A 385 -7.44 -7.45 26.84
CA THR A 385 -8.29 -8.10 27.84
C THR A 385 -7.73 -9.51 27.99
N ALA A 386 -7.10 -9.80 29.12
CA ALA A 386 -6.72 -11.18 29.45
C ALA A 386 -8.01 -11.94 29.80
N GLU A 387 -8.19 -13.14 29.23
CA GLU A 387 -9.30 -14.01 29.64
C GLU A 387 -9.19 -14.30 31.14
N GLY A 388 -10.26 -14.00 31.88
CA GLY A 388 -10.36 -14.26 33.32
C GLY A 388 -10.03 -13.08 34.25
N GLU A 389 -9.51 -11.96 33.76
CA GLU A 389 -9.23 -10.77 34.58
C GLU A 389 -9.95 -9.51 34.09
N SER A 390 -10.68 -8.87 35.00
CA SER A 390 -11.35 -7.57 34.79
C SER A 390 -10.37 -6.39 34.62
N ALA A 391 -9.05 -6.64 34.66
CA ALA A 391 -8.02 -5.62 34.54
C ALA A 391 -7.51 -5.52 33.09
N LYS A 392 -7.86 -4.44 32.39
CA LYS A 392 -7.25 -4.10 31.09
C LYS A 392 -5.78 -3.75 31.31
N ILE A 393 -4.87 -4.67 30.97
CA ILE A 393 -3.44 -4.37 30.94
C ILE A 393 -3.19 -3.44 29.74
N ARG A 394 -2.75 -2.21 30.04
CA ARG A 394 -2.29 -1.25 29.03
C ARG A 394 -0.83 -1.56 28.72
N GLU A 395 -0.57 -2.16 27.56
CA GLU A 395 0.79 -2.30 27.05
C GLU A 395 1.16 -1.07 26.23
N GLU A 396 2.18 -0.32 26.69
CA GLU A 396 2.81 0.74 25.91
C GLU A 396 3.88 0.14 25.02
N LYS A 397 3.64 0.09 23.70
CA LYS A 397 4.64 -0.33 22.73
C LYS A 397 5.14 0.87 21.93
N ILE A 398 6.43 1.14 22.04
CA ILE A 398 7.10 2.11 21.16
C ILE A 398 7.26 1.46 19.78
N VAL A 399 6.62 2.05 18.78
CA VAL A 399 6.70 1.59 17.39
C VAL A 399 7.48 2.59 16.56
N THR A 400 8.45 2.07 15.81
CA THR A 400 9.30 2.85 14.88
C THR A 400 8.93 2.61 13.42
N GLN A 401 8.12 1.57 13.15
CA GLN A 401 7.73 1.16 11.81
C GLN A 401 6.24 0.85 11.76
N HIS A 402 5.56 1.36 10.74
CA HIS A 402 4.14 1.12 10.54
C HIS A 402 3.89 0.41 9.20
N PRO A 403 2.93 -0.52 9.13
CA PRO A 403 2.54 -1.14 7.87
C PRO A 403 1.93 -0.13 6.89
N ALA A 404 2.22 -0.33 5.61
CA ALA A 404 1.59 0.31 4.46
C ALA A 404 1.41 -0.73 3.35
N THR A 405 0.41 -0.53 2.50
CA THR A 405 0.18 -1.38 1.32
C THR A 405 0.33 -0.55 0.06
N PHE A 406 1.07 -1.07 -0.91
CA PHE A 406 1.22 -0.46 -2.22
C PHE A 406 0.72 -1.41 -3.31
N CYS A 407 -0.24 -0.97 -4.10
CA CYS A 407 -0.76 -1.70 -5.24
C CYS A 407 -0.07 -1.19 -6.51
N ALA A 408 0.69 -2.07 -7.16
CA ALA A 408 1.48 -1.76 -8.36
C ALA A 408 1.03 -2.59 -9.57
N LEU A 409 1.20 -2.07 -10.79
CA LEU A 409 0.90 -2.80 -12.02
C LEU A 409 2.05 -3.71 -12.46
N SER A 410 3.28 -3.29 -12.19
CA SER A 410 4.51 -4.02 -12.51
C SER A 410 5.46 -4.03 -11.32
N LEU A 411 6.41 -4.95 -11.37
CA LEU A 411 7.58 -4.98 -10.50
C LEU A 411 8.83 -4.75 -11.35
N PRO A 412 9.88 -4.14 -10.79
CA PRO A 412 11.19 -4.07 -11.43
C PRO A 412 11.71 -5.46 -11.80
N PRO A 413 12.47 -5.58 -12.90
CA PRO A 413 13.07 -6.85 -13.29
C PRO A 413 13.92 -7.46 -12.16
N GLY A 414 13.68 -8.74 -11.86
CA GLY A 414 14.43 -9.48 -10.84
C GLY A 414 13.96 -9.31 -9.40
N MET A 415 12.98 -8.45 -9.13
CA MET A 415 12.44 -8.27 -7.79
C MET A 415 11.71 -9.56 -7.33
N PRO A 416 12.02 -10.10 -6.14
CA PRO A 416 11.40 -11.33 -5.67
C PRO A 416 9.92 -11.14 -5.29
N THR A 417 9.15 -12.22 -5.36
CA THR A 417 7.74 -12.28 -4.92
C THR A 417 7.56 -13.37 -3.88
N GLY A 418 6.56 -13.24 -3.01
CA GLY A 418 6.28 -14.18 -1.94
C GLY A 418 6.17 -13.49 -0.57
N ASP A 419 6.26 -14.30 0.48
CA ASP A 419 6.26 -13.84 1.87
C ASP A 419 7.70 -13.75 2.42
N HIS A 420 7.86 -13.12 3.59
CA HIS A 420 9.14 -13.00 4.32
C HIS A 420 10.27 -12.30 3.56
N LEU A 421 9.93 -11.30 2.75
CA LEU A 421 10.90 -10.47 2.04
C LEU A 421 11.55 -9.43 2.99
N LEU A 422 12.71 -8.91 2.61
CA LEU A 422 13.37 -7.79 3.29
C LEU A 422 13.91 -6.79 2.27
N GLU A 423 13.11 -6.51 1.24
CA GLU A 423 13.53 -5.70 0.10
C GLU A 423 13.29 -4.21 0.36
N PRO A 424 14.35 -3.38 0.44
CA PRO A 424 14.17 -1.94 0.55
C PRO A 424 13.59 -1.37 -0.75
N ILE A 425 12.50 -0.62 -0.62
CA ILE A 425 11.80 -0.02 -1.74
C ILE A 425 11.42 1.42 -1.46
N ARG A 426 11.30 2.18 -2.55
CA ARG A 426 10.60 3.46 -2.59
C ARG A 426 9.37 3.30 -3.46
N VAL A 427 8.25 3.85 -3.03
CA VAL A 427 6.99 3.81 -3.78
C VAL A 427 6.51 5.22 -4.01
N ALA A 428 6.03 5.49 -5.21
CA ALA A 428 5.31 6.71 -5.55
C ALA A 428 3.94 6.29 -6.08
N GLY A 429 2.89 6.74 -5.42
CA GLY A 429 1.53 6.36 -5.75
C GLY A 429 0.52 7.34 -5.20
N PHE A 430 -0.67 7.31 -5.79
CA PHE A 430 -1.80 8.07 -5.29
C PHE A 430 -2.30 7.42 -4.01
N TYR A 431 -2.45 8.21 -2.95
CA TYR A 431 -3.05 7.74 -1.72
C TYR A 431 -4.53 7.43 -1.97
N PHE A 432 -4.95 6.22 -1.62
CA PHE A 432 -6.31 5.76 -1.89
C PHE A 432 -7.18 5.81 -0.64
N LYS A 433 -6.79 5.09 0.42
CA LYS A 433 -7.49 5.06 1.71
C LYS A 433 -6.62 4.44 2.79
N ASN A 434 -7.02 4.63 4.03
CA ASN A 434 -6.65 3.74 5.12
C ASN A 434 -7.53 2.49 5.04
N TRP A 435 -6.98 1.37 4.61
CA TRP A 435 -7.74 0.13 4.43
C TRP A 435 -7.56 -0.82 5.61
N GLN A 436 -8.63 -1.52 5.94
CA GLN A 436 -8.63 -2.56 6.96
C GLN A 436 -8.22 -3.89 6.31
N TYR A 437 -7.16 -4.52 6.82
CA TYR A 437 -6.68 -5.81 6.35
C TYR A 437 -6.56 -6.81 7.50
N GLN A 438 -6.71 -8.09 7.15
CA GLN A 438 -6.55 -9.20 8.09
C GLN A 438 -5.14 -9.76 7.96
N THR A 439 -4.44 -9.90 9.08
CA THR A 439 -3.14 -10.60 9.10
C THR A 439 -3.38 -12.06 9.43
N ALA A 440 -2.92 -12.97 8.56
CA ALA A 440 -2.98 -14.42 8.77
C ALA A 440 -2.11 -14.93 9.94
N GLN A 441 -1.34 -14.03 10.57
CA GLN A 441 -0.27 -14.36 11.51
C GLN A 441 -0.72 -14.44 12.98
N MET A 442 -2.02 -14.27 13.26
CA MET A 442 -2.60 -14.55 14.58
C MET A 442 -3.44 -15.82 14.47
N ARG A 443 -2.86 -16.94 14.93
CA ARG A 443 -3.39 -18.30 14.82
C ARG A 443 -4.31 -18.70 15.99
N ASP A 444 -4.58 -17.78 16.92
CA ASP A 444 -5.51 -17.94 18.04
C ASP A 444 -6.48 -16.75 18.04
N ASP A 445 -7.78 -17.02 17.88
CA ASP A 445 -9.04 -16.27 18.17
C ASP A 445 -9.10 -14.72 18.20
N GLN A 446 -8.04 -14.01 17.82
CA GLN A 446 -7.92 -12.57 17.82
C GLN A 446 -7.21 -12.15 16.53
N ALA A 447 -7.90 -12.29 15.40
CA ALA A 447 -7.50 -11.58 14.19
C ALA A 447 -7.60 -10.07 14.48
N ALA A 448 -6.49 -9.46 14.91
CA ALA A 448 -6.46 -8.03 15.17
C ALA A 448 -6.66 -7.30 13.84
N GLU A 449 -7.80 -6.63 13.71
CA GLU A 449 -8.08 -5.75 12.59
C GLU A 449 -7.03 -4.63 12.57
N ARG A 450 -6.25 -4.57 11.49
CA ARG A 450 -5.23 -3.51 11.31
C ARG A 450 -5.63 -2.60 10.18
N VAL A 451 -5.41 -1.32 10.39
CA VAL A 451 -5.58 -0.27 9.39
C VAL A 451 -4.21 0.16 8.91
N ALA A 452 -4.03 0.28 7.60
CA ALA A 452 -2.82 0.81 7.00
C ALA A 452 -3.16 1.73 5.81
N PRO A 453 -2.32 2.74 5.52
CA PRO A 453 -2.37 3.45 4.26
C PRO A 453 -2.24 2.51 3.06
N MET A 454 -3.16 2.64 2.10
CA MET A 454 -3.07 2.04 0.78
C MET A 454 -2.71 3.11 -0.25
N LEU A 455 -1.64 2.86 -1.01
CA LEU A 455 -1.23 3.67 -2.14
C LEU A 455 -1.37 2.86 -3.43
N ILE A 456 -1.74 3.52 -4.53
CA ILE A 456 -1.86 2.89 -5.85
C ILE A 456 -0.90 3.60 -6.80
N GLY A 457 -0.01 2.84 -7.41
CA GLY A 457 0.98 3.37 -8.34
C GLY A 457 1.29 2.40 -9.46
N ARG A 458 2.29 2.77 -10.26
CA ARG A 458 2.68 1.98 -11.44
C ARG A 458 3.64 0.87 -11.07
N GLU A 459 4.77 1.23 -10.47
CA GLU A 459 5.89 0.34 -10.18
C GLU A 459 6.66 0.87 -8.96
N PRO A 460 7.13 0.01 -8.04
CA PRO A 460 8.03 0.44 -6.97
C PRO A 460 9.44 0.68 -7.53
N VAL A 461 10.21 1.57 -6.91
CA VAL A 461 11.65 1.70 -7.13
C VAL A 461 12.35 0.74 -6.17
N TRP A 462 12.98 -0.29 -6.72
CA TRP A 462 13.77 -1.25 -5.93
C TRP A 462 15.16 -0.69 -5.65
N ASP A 463 15.39 -0.30 -4.40
CA ASP A 463 16.68 0.20 -3.94
C ASP A 463 17.62 -1.00 -3.71
N VAL A 464 18.05 -1.67 -4.78
CA VAL A 464 19.02 -2.77 -4.67
C VAL A 464 20.21 -2.23 -3.89
N ARG A 465 20.35 -2.65 -2.62
CA ARG A 465 21.55 -2.35 -1.86
C ARG A 465 22.66 -2.98 -2.67
N LYS A 466 23.52 -2.16 -3.29
CA LYS A 466 24.84 -2.62 -3.67
C LYS A 466 25.44 -3.14 -2.39
N ARG A 467 25.46 -4.47 -2.22
CA ARG A 467 26.10 -5.16 -1.10
C ARG A 467 27.45 -4.50 -0.95
N SER A 468 27.68 -3.80 0.16
CA SER A 468 28.89 -2.98 0.27
C SER A 468 30.09 -3.91 -0.01
N GLU A 469 31.09 -3.45 -0.77
CA GLU A 469 32.30 -4.25 -1.00
C GLU A 469 32.91 -4.73 0.33
N LEU A 470 32.67 -3.99 1.42
CA LEU A 470 33.02 -4.36 2.78
C LEU A 470 32.30 -5.62 3.30
N GLU A 471 31.07 -5.94 2.90
CA GLU A 471 30.41 -7.21 3.22
C GLU A 471 30.99 -8.36 2.39
N LYS A 472 31.43 -8.07 1.16
CA LYS A 472 32.07 -9.06 0.28
C LYS A 472 33.44 -9.47 0.82
N TYR A 473 34.22 -8.52 1.35
CA TYR A 473 35.51 -8.79 1.99
C TYR A 473 35.43 -8.92 3.51
N GLY A 474 34.29 -8.66 4.14
CA GLY A 474 34.15 -8.65 5.60
C GLY A 474 34.48 -10.00 6.21
N GLY A 475 34.03 -11.09 5.58
CA GLY A 475 34.43 -12.44 5.97
C GLY A 475 35.93 -12.70 5.82
N VAL A 476 36.56 -12.14 4.79
CA VAL A 476 38.02 -12.26 4.57
C VAL A 476 38.79 -11.46 5.60
N ILE A 477 38.38 -10.23 5.91
CA ILE A 477 39.03 -9.37 6.91
C ILE A 477 38.91 -10.00 8.29
N VAL A 478 37.72 -10.45 8.69
CA VAL A 478 37.51 -11.14 9.98
C VAL A 478 38.31 -12.44 10.03
N GLY A 479 38.33 -13.22 8.95
CA GLY A 479 39.14 -14.43 8.84
C GLY A 479 40.65 -14.16 8.96
N MET A 480 41.15 -13.11 8.31
CA MET A 480 42.56 -12.72 8.37
C MET A 480 42.94 -12.20 9.76
N LEU A 481 42.07 -11.41 10.39
CA LEU A 481 42.29 -10.89 11.74
C LEU A 481 42.29 -12.04 12.77
N PHE A 482 41.42 -13.04 12.59
CA PHE A 482 41.43 -14.27 13.37
C PHE A 482 42.73 -15.08 13.18
N LEU A 483 43.22 -15.22 11.93
CA LEU A 483 44.49 -15.88 11.65
C LEU A 483 45.69 -15.13 12.26
N LEU A 484 45.68 -13.80 12.28
CA LEU A 484 46.71 -12.99 12.94
C LEU A 484 46.70 -13.18 14.46
N VAL A 485 45.52 -13.27 15.08
CA VAL A 485 45.41 -13.58 16.51
C VAL A 485 45.95 -14.97 16.80
N LEU A 486 45.62 -15.98 15.99
CA LEU A 486 46.17 -17.34 16.12
C LEU A 486 47.68 -17.37 15.94
N ALA A 487 48.22 -16.67 14.95
CA ALA A 487 49.64 -16.55 14.72
C ALA A 487 50.35 -15.84 15.89
N GLY A 488 49.72 -14.82 16.48
CA GLY A 488 50.20 -14.14 17.68
C GLY A 488 50.26 -15.07 18.88
N ILE A 489 49.20 -15.82 19.15
CA ILE A 489 49.16 -16.83 20.22
C ILE A 489 50.24 -17.89 20.00
N TRP A 490 50.35 -18.40 18.77
CA TRP A 490 51.36 -19.39 18.42
C TRP A 490 52.79 -18.85 18.59
N GLY A 491 53.03 -17.59 18.20
CA GLY A 491 54.31 -16.91 18.40
C GLY A 491 54.65 -16.73 19.88
N ILE A 492 53.67 -16.38 20.73
CA ILE A 492 53.85 -16.28 22.18
C ILE A 492 54.21 -17.66 22.77
N VAL A 493 53.47 -18.72 22.44
CA VAL A 493 53.74 -20.09 22.91
C VAL A 493 55.11 -20.58 22.47
N TRP A 494 55.51 -20.27 21.23
CA TRP A 494 56.83 -20.64 20.72
C TRP A 494 57.96 -19.88 21.43
N TRP A 495 57.76 -18.59 21.73
CA TRP A 495 58.74 -17.77 22.43
C TRP A 495 58.91 -18.17 23.90
N THR A 496 57.83 -18.47 24.61
CA THR A 496 57.89 -18.95 25.99
C THR A 496 58.46 -20.38 26.06
N GLY A 497 58.07 -21.28 25.17
CA GLY A 497 58.62 -22.65 25.12
C GLY A 497 60.12 -22.71 24.79
N ARG A 498 60.65 -21.75 24.02
CA ARG A 498 62.09 -21.66 23.73
C ARG A 498 62.90 -21.17 24.94
N SER A 499 62.27 -20.42 25.84
CA SER A 499 62.90 -19.92 27.07
C SER A 499 63.10 -21.05 28.10
N ASP A 500 62.23 -22.06 28.12
CA ASP A 500 62.37 -23.24 28.98
C ASP A 500 63.55 -24.15 28.59
N ILE A 501 63.96 -24.18 27.33
CA ILE A 501 65.14 -24.94 26.88
C ILE A 501 66.43 -24.34 27.48
N ALA A 502 66.47 -23.02 27.66
CA ALA A 502 67.59 -22.33 28.30
C ALA A 502 67.57 -22.51 29.83
N PHE A 503 66.38 -22.58 30.44
CA PHE A 503 66.21 -22.83 31.87
C PHE A 503 66.56 -24.27 32.25
N GLY A 504 66.20 -25.25 31.42
CA GLY A 504 66.56 -26.66 31.60
C GLY A 504 68.06 -26.92 31.58
N LYS A 505 68.85 -26.12 30.83
CA LYS A 505 70.32 -26.17 30.90
C LYS A 505 70.89 -25.62 32.21
N LYS A 506 70.25 -24.61 32.82
CA LYS A 506 70.66 -24.08 34.14
C LYS A 506 70.28 -25.02 35.29
N ILE A 507 69.11 -25.65 35.24
CA ILE A 507 68.72 -26.65 36.25
C ILE A 507 69.59 -27.92 36.14
N ARG A 508 69.92 -28.39 34.92
CA ARG A 508 70.84 -29.54 34.76
C ARG A 508 72.29 -29.22 35.11
N ALA A 509 72.73 -27.97 35.01
CA ALA A 509 74.04 -27.56 35.51
C ALA A 509 74.07 -27.41 37.04
N ALA A 510 72.92 -27.13 37.67
CA ALA A 510 72.77 -27.06 39.12
C ALA A 510 72.52 -28.43 39.80
N SER A 511 72.20 -29.49 39.04
CA SER A 511 71.87 -30.82 39.60
C SER A 511 72.96 -31.89 39.43
N VAL A 512 74.21 -31.52 39.14
CA VAL A 512 75.35 -32.46 38.98
C VAL A 512 76.16 -32.64 40.27
N GLY A 513 75.76 -32.02 41.38
CA GLY A 513 76.41 -32.23 42.66
C GLY A 513 75.46 -32.01 43.81
N ASP A 514 74.56 -32.96 44.04
CA ASP A 514 74.27 -33.42 45.40
C ASP A 514 73.47 -34.72 45.35
N ALA A 515 73.85 -35.61 46.26
CA ALA A 515 73.30 -36.95 46.39
C ALA A 515 71.78 -36.92 46.60
N PRO A 516 71.04 -37.94 46.14
CA PRO A 516 69.62 -38.02 46.39
C PRO A 516 69.36 -38.09 47.91
N PRO A 517 68.46 -37.27 48.47
CA PRO A 517 67.96 -37.51 49.81
C PRO A 517 67.20 -38.85 49.81
N VAL A 518 67.57 -39.71 50.74
CA VAL A 518 66.82 -40.89 51.13
C VAL A 518 65.45 -40.41 51.60
N PHE A 519 64.39 -40.79 50.89
CA PHE A 519 63.03 -40.58 51.34
C PHE A 519 62.67 -41.69 52.32
N ASP A 520 62.40 -41.30 53.57
CA ASP A 520 61.81 -42.17 54.57
C ASP A 520 60.42 -42.62 54.12
N THR A 521 60.16 -43.90 54.40
CA THR A 521 58.99 -44.66 53.95
C THR A 521 57.93 -44.64 55.04
N GLU A 522 57.44 -43.48 55.46
CA GLU A 522 56.31 -43.34 56.39
C GLU A 522 55.43 -42.14 56.00
N LEU A 523 54.10 -42.27 56.15
CA LEU A 523 52.98 -41.52 55.52
C LEU A 523 52.49 -42.22 54.24
N GLU A 524 51.81 -43.36 54.31
CA GLU A 524 50.56 -43.63 55.06
C GLU A 524 49.44 -42.60 54.75
N ASN A 525 48.46 -43.09 53.98
CA ASN A 525 47.03 -42.81 54.07
C ASN A 525 46.56 -41.34 54.03
N ILE A 526 46.27 -40.85 52.82
CA ILE A 526 45.16 -39.90 52.62
C ILE A 526 44.30 -40.40 51.45
N GLU A 527 43.19 -41.05 51.79
CA GLU A 527 42.04 -41.23 50.89
C GLU A 527 41.43 -39.84 50.60
N ILE A 528 41.53 -39.39 49.36
CA ILE A 528 40.73 -38.25 48.87
C ILE A 528 39.59 -38.84 48.03
N SER A 529 38.44 -39.02 48.67
CA SER A 529 37.18 -39.38 48.01
C SER A 529 36.65 -38.19 47.21
N PHE A 530 36.42 -38.38 45.91
CA PHE A 530 35.69 -37.44 45.06
C PHE A 530 34.19 -37.74 45.14
N PRO A 531 33.31 -36.78 45.46
CA PRO A 531 31.87 -36.96 45.29
C PRO A 531 31.53 -36.83 43.80
N PHE A 532 31.09 -37.96 43.23
CA PHE A 532 30.42 -38.04 41.94
C PHE A 532 28.96 -37.55 42.14
N ASP A 533 28.60 -36.42 41.56
CA ASP A 533 27.21 -35.91 41.50
C ASP A 533 26.58 -36.35 40.17
N ASP A 534 26.12 -37.61 40.13
CA ASP A 534 25.27 -38.15 39.08
C ASP A 534 23.80 -38.05 39.52
N GLY A 535 23.13 -36.98 39.13
CA GLY A 535 21.70 -36.79 39.38
C GLY A 535 21.00 -36.07 38.21
N PRO A 536 20.01 -36.67 37.54
CA PRO A 536 19.24 -36.01 36.49
C PRO A 536 18.23 -35.03 37.11
N LYS A 537 18.34 -33.75 36.76
CA LYS A 537 17.35 -32.73 37.13
C LYS A 537 16.14 -32.81 36.19
N THR A 538 15.07 -33.46 36.64
CA THR A 538 13.72 -33.29 36.08
C THR A 538 13.14 -31.92 36.46
N PRO A 539 12.48 -31.21 35.55
CA PRO A 539 11.82 -29.94 35.84
C PRO A 539 10.50 -30.14 36.61
N PRO A 540 10.09 -29.20 37.48
CA PRO A 540 8.87 -29.29 38.27
C PRO A 540 7.66 -28.70 37.52
N GLY A 541 6.51 -29.38 37.61
CA GLY A 541 5.20 -28.72 37.45
C GLY A 541 4.27 -29.33 36.41
N ALA A 542 3.70 -30.50 36.70
CA ALA A 542 2.38 -30.90 36.23
C ALA A 542 1.80 -31.83 37.30
N ASP A 543 0.70 -31.41 37.92
CA ASP A 543 -0.46 -32.23 38.32
C ASP A 543 -1.32 -31.46 39.33
N ARG A 544 -2.38 -30.84 38.82
CA ARG A 544 -3.65 -30.64 39.52
C ARG A 544 -4.76 -31.10 38.58
N GLU A 545 -5.11 -32.36 38.78
CA GLU A 545 -6.46 -32.88 38.96
C GLU A 545 -7.59 -31.82 38.98
N ASN A 546 -8.57 -31.99 38.10
CA ASN A 546 -9.98 -31.75 38.40
C ASN A 546 -10.88 -32.48 37.40
N ASP A 547 -11.66 -33.41 37.95
CA ASP A 547 -12.92 -33.92 37.42
C ASP A 547 -13.98 -32.80 37.34
N ALA A 548 -14.71 -32.73 36.21
CA ALA A 548 -16.14 -32.37 36.06
C ALA A 548 -16.48 -32.09 34.59
#